data_AF-A0A0T6A4R9-F1
#
_entry.id   AF-A0A0T6A4R9-F1
#
_cell.length_a   1.000
_cell.length_b   1.000
_cell.length_c   1.000
_cell.angle_alpha   90.00
_cell.angle_beta   90.00
_cell.angle_gamma   90.00
#
_symmetry.space_group_name_H-M   'P 1'
#
loop_
_entity.id
_entity.type
_entity.pdbx_description
1 polymer ?
#
loop_
_entity_poly.entity_id
_entity_poly.type
_entity_poly.pdbx_seq_one_letter_code
_entity_poly.pdbx_strand_id
1 'polypeptide(L)' 'MEQGLKEAIKWINAELQDNPQARVGLLIDQASRQFNLTPLQTDFLYREYQRKGNPAKPA' A
#
# COMPACT_ATOMS: atom_id res chain seq x y z
N MET A 1 -11.44 -5.73 14.29
CA MET A 1 -10.91 -5.01 13.12
C MET A 1 -9.42 -4.81 13.34
N GLU A 2 -8.59 -5.41 12.51
CA GLU A 2 -7.14 -5.50 12.66
C GLU A 2 -6.49 -4.11 12.55
N GLN A 3 -5.81 -3.66 13.61
CA GLN A 3 -5.23 -2.32 13.69
C GLN A 3 -4.14 -2.10 12.63
N GLY A 4 -3.40 -3.16 12.26
CA GLY A 4 -2.28 -3.10 11.31
C GLY A 4 -2.67 -2.57 9.92
N LEU A 5 -3.84 -2.96 9.38
CA LEU A 5 -4.26 -2.50 8.05
C LEU A 5 -4.54 -1.00 8.02
N LYS A 6 -5.22 -0.47 9.05
CA LYS A 6 -5.54 0.96 9.11
C LYS A 6 -4.28 1.82 9.27
N GLU A 7 -3.34 1.36 10.09
CA GLU A 7 -2.05 2.02 10.30
C GLU A 7 -1.22 2.02 9.00
N ALA A 8 -1.18 0.88 8.29
CA ALA A 8 -0.54 0.76 6.99
C ALA A 8 -1.13 1.74 5.96
N ILE A 9 -2.46 1.83 5.85
CA ILE A 9 -3.12 2.77 4.93
C ILE A 9 -2.76 4.22 5.27
N LYS A 10 -2.76 4.59 6.56
CA LYS A 10 -2.38 5.94 6.99
C LYS A 10 -0.94 6.25 6.60
N TRP A 11 -0.03 5.31 6.87
CA TRP A 11 1.39 5.47 6.54
C TRP A 11 1.62 5.61 5.03
N ILE A 12 1.01 4.75 4.21
CA ILE A 12 1.12 4.83 2.75
C ILE A 12 0.58 6.17 2.22
N ASN A 13 -0.56 6.65 2.74
CA ASN A 13 -1.10 7.95 2.32
C ASN A 13 -0.20 9.12 2.75
N ALA A 14 0.41 9.06 3.93
CA ALA A 14 1.36 10.08 4.37
C ALA A 14 2.59 10.12 3.45
N GLU A 15 3.16 8.95 3.13
CA GLU A 15 4.30 8.83 2.22
C GLU A 15 3.97 9.29 0.79
N LEU A 16 2.76 9.01 0.29
CA LEU A 16 2.31 9.49 -1.02
C LEU A 16 2.01 10.99 -1.03
N GLN A 17 1.61 11.56 0.11
CA GLN A 17 1.40 13.00 0.24
C GLN A 17 2.74 13.74 0.25
N ASP A 18 3.75 13.19 0.92
CA ASP A 18 5.12 13.74 0.91
C ASP A 18 5.80 13.53 -0.44
N ASN A 19 5.66 12.33 -1.00
CA ASN A 19 6.27 11.90 -2.26
C ASN A 19 5.22 11.32 -3.22
N PRO A 20 4.52 12.16 -4.01
CA PRO A 20 3.50 11.69 -4.95
C PRO A 20 4.05 10.84 -6.11
N GLN A 21 5.36 10.85 -6.33
CA GLN A 21 6.05 9.98 -7.29
C GLN A 21 6.58 8.68 -6.67
N ALA A 22 6.40 8.48 -5.35
CA ALA A 22 6.84 7.27 -4.69
C ALA A 22 6.13 6.04 -5.29
N ARG A 23 6.88 4.95 -5.41
CA ARG A 23 6.34 3.69 -5.92
C ARG A 23 5.42 3.08 -4.87
N VAL A 24 4.11 3.17 -5.09
CA VAL A 24 3.09 2.63 -4.18
C VAL A 24 3.34 1.16 -3.83
N GLY A 25 3.81 0.34 -4.78
CA GLY A 25 4.16 -1.06 -4.50
C GLY A 25 5.26 -1.23 -3.45
N LEU A 26 6.29 -0.37 -3.46
CA LEU A 26 7.35 -0.40 -2.44
C LEU A 26 6.80 0.02 -1.07
N LEU A 27 5.95 1.04 -1.02
CA LEU A 27 5.31 1.48 0.21
C LEU A 27 4.41 0.37 0.80
N ILE A 28 3.65 -0.34 -0.04
CA ILE A 28 2.82 -1.46 0.41
C ILE A 28 3.68 -2.59 0.99
N ASP A 29 4.80 -2.93 0.35
CA ASP A 29 5.70 -3.98 0.84
C ASP A 29 6.40 -3.59 2.16
N GLN A 30 6.78 -2.32 2.31
CA GLN A 30 7.30 -1.80 3.58
C GLN A 30 6.24 -1.81 4.68
N ALA A 31 5.03 -1.37 4.35
CA ALA A 31 3.91 -1.37 5.29
C ALA A 31 3.53 -2.80 5.70
N SER A 32 3.58 -3.78 4.78
CA SER A 32 3.27 -5.16 5.11
C SER A 32 4.23 -5.76 6.13
N ARG A 33 5.52 -5.40 6.04
CA ARG A 33 6.54 -5.84 7.00
C ARG A 33 6.45 -5.09 8.33
N GLN A 34 6.25 -3.77 8.29
CA GLN A 34 6.16 -2.97 9.52
C GLN A 34 4.90 -3.28 10.35
N PHE A 35 3.76 -3.44 9.69
CA PHE A 35 2.47 -3.61 10.36
C PHE A 35 2.04 -5.09 10.45
N ASN A 36 2.92 -6.04 10.11
CA ASN A 36 2.64 -7.47 10.05
C ASN A 36 1.34 -7.77 9.29
N LEU A 37 1.19 -7.19 8.10
CA LEU A 37 0.01 -7.43 7.27
C LEU A 37 0.01 -8.87 6.77
N THR A 38 -1.18 -9.46 6.76
CA THR A 38 -1.36 -10.76 6.11
C THR A 38 -1.21 -10.62 4.58
N PRO A 39 -0.85 -11.70 3.86
CA PRO A 39 -0.79 -11.68 2.40
C PRO A 39 -2.08 -11.17 1.75
N LEU A 40 -3.22 -11.48 2.36
CA LEU A 40 -4.56 -11.05 1.95
C LEU A 40 -4.75 -9.54 2.09
N GLN A 41 -4.27 -8.95 3.18
CA GLN A 41 -4.29 -7.49 3.39
C GLN A 41 -3.35 -6.77 2.43
N THR A 42 -2.17 -7.32 2.18
CA THR A 42 -1.22 -6.78 1.21
C THR A 42 -1.80 -6.80 -0.20
N ASP A 43 -2.40 -7.91 -0.65
CA ASP A 43 -3.06 -7.99 -1.97
C ASP A 43 -4.22 -6.99 -2.09
N PHE A 44 -5.01 -6.83 -1.03
CA PHE A 44 -6.07 -5.82 -0.96
C PHE A 44 -5.52 -4.41 -1.18
N LEU A 45 -4.42 -4.04 -0.51
CA LEU A 45 -3.76 -2.75 -0.72
C LEU A 45 -3.27 -2.60 -2.15
N TYR A 46 -2.56 -3.60 -2.70
CA TYR A 46 -2.10 -3.58 -4.09
C TYR A 46 -3.26 -3.30 -5.05
N ARG A 47 -4.38 -4.00 -4.88
CA ARG A 47 -5.54 -3.87 -5.76
C ARG A 47 -6.25 -2.53 -5.62
N GLU A 48 -6.40 -2.02 -4.39
CA GLU A 48 -7.00 -0.71 -4.13
C GLU A 48 -6.16 0.44 -4.70
N TYR A 49 -4.86 0.42 -4.49
CA TYR A 49 -3.98 1.48 -4.98
C TYR A 49 -3.73 1.37 -6.50
N GLN A 50 -3.70 0.17 -7.08
CA GLN A 50 -3.69 0.00 -8.54
C GLN A 50 -4.97 0.57 -9.19
N ARG A 51 -6.13 0.40 -8.55
CA ARG A 51 -7.39 0.99 -9.01
C ARG A 51 -7.38 2.52 -8.94
N LYS A 52 -6.76 3.10 -7.91
CA LYS A 52 -6.66 4.57 -7.74
C LYS A 52 -5.60 5.26 -8.62
N GLY A 53 -4.60 4.53 -9.11
CA GLY A 53 -3.46 5.09 -9.87
C GLY A 53 -3.26 4.58 -11.30
N ASN A 54 -4.26 3.91 -11.89
CA ASN A 54 -4.27 3.20 -13.19
C ASN A 54 -3.43 3.80 -14.36
N PRO A 55 -2.97 3.02 -15.38
CA PRO A 55 -2.49 1.63 -15.46
C PRO A 55 -1.03 1.54 -15.99
N ALA A 56 -0.18 0.66 -15.47
CA ALA A 56 0.96 0.09 -16.22
C ALA A 56 1.68 -0.95 -15.34
N LYS A 57 1.99 -2.19 -15.74
CA LYS A 57 1.75 -3.01 -16.93
C LYS A 57 2.08 -4.45 -16.46
N PRO A 58 1.28 -5.49 -16.75
CA PRO A 58 1.75 -6.87 -16.53
C PRO A 58 2.87 -7.15 -17.53
N ALA A 59 3.98 -7.70 -17.02
CA ALA A 59 5.08 -8.21 -17.85
C ALA A 59 4.61 -9.37 -18.73
#